data_AF-A0A0G1P131-F1
#
_entry.id   AF-A0A0G1P131-F1
#
_cell.length_a   1.000
_cell.length_b   1.000
_cell.length_c   1.000
_cell.angle_alpha   90.00
_cell.angle_beta   90.00
_cell.angle_gamma   90.00
#
_symmetry.space_group_name_H-M   'P 1'
#
loop_
_entity.id
_entity.type
_entity.pdbx_description
1 polymer ?
#
loop_
_entity_poly.entity_id
_entity_poly.type
_entity_poly.pdbx_seq_one_letter_code
_entity_poly.pdbx_strand_id
1 'polypeptide(L)'
;METRAASEKYRNIQSGDSVVLVCGKDRFQKKVKKAKIFTTVRSLLRSYNLKRIMPELNSEKNGKKNYINIRITKRKLKSLA
;
A
#
# COMPACT_ATOMS: atom_id res chain seq x y z
N MET A 1 -2.51 8.69 -0.58
CA MET A 1 -1.22 7.96 -0.42
C MET A 1 -1.52 6.51 -0.73
N GLU A 2 -0.76 5.90 -1.62
CA GLU A 2 -0.99 4.51 -2.01
C GLU A 2 -0.04 3.56 -1.29
N THR A 3 -0.55 2.40 -0.88
CA THR A 3 0.24 1.33 -0.27
C THR A 3 0.00 0.02 -0.98
N ARG A 4 1.08 -0.75 -1.20
CA ARG A 4 1.07 -2.06 -1.86
C ARG A 4 2.15 -2.94 -1.25
N ALA A 5 2.03 -4.25 -1.42
CA ALA A 5 3.13 -5.17 -1.12
C ALA A 5 4.29 -4.87 -2.08
N ALA A 6 5.51 -4.76 -1.56
CA ALA A 6 6.73 -4.49 -2.32
C ALA A 6 7.23 -5.73 -3.08
N SER A 7 6.37 -6.32 -3.92
CA SER A 7 6.76 -7.35 -4.89
C SER A 7 7.64 -6.77 -5.98
N GLU A 8 8.32 -7.62 -6.77
CA GLU A 8 9.23 -7.22 -7.86
C GLU A 8 8.70 -6.06 -8.71
N LYS A 9 7.43 -6.12 -9.15
CA LYS A 9 6.77 -5.05 -9.91
C LYS A 9 6.83 -3.66 -9.27
N TYR A 10 6.76 -3.57 -7.93
CA TYR A 10 6.64 -2.31 -7.20
C TYR A 10 7.88 -1.95 -6.38
N ARG A 11 8.75 -2.93 -6.12
CA ARG A 11 9.91 -2.79 -5.23
C ARG A 11 10.90 -1.74 -5.73
N ASN A 12 11.01 -1.58 -7.05
CA ASN A 12 11.98 -0.69 -7.68
C ASN A 12 11.41 0.71 -8.01
N ILE A 13 10.17 1.02 -7.62
CA ILE A 13 9.60 2.36 -7.83
C ILE A 13 10.30 3.36 -6.92
N GLN A 14 10.75 4.48 -7.49
CA GLN A 14 11.49 5.52 -6.81
C GLN A 14 10.84 6.90 -6.94
N SER A 15 11.37 7.87 -6.21
CA SER A 15 10.94 9.26 -6.34
C SER A 15 11.27 9.81 -7.72
N GLY A 16 10.34 10.50 -8.34
CA GLY A 16 10.48 11.05 -9.70
C GLY A 16 9.82 10.21 -10.79
N ASP A 17 9.63 8.91 -10.55
CA ASP A 17 8.99 8.00 -11.50
C ASP A 17 7.55 8.44 -11.84
N SER A 18 7.13 8.14 -13.06
CA SER A 18 5.73 8.23 -13.46
C SER A 18 5.06 6.87 -13.34
N VAL A 19 3.97 6.81 -12.59
CA VAL A 19 3.13 5.61 -12.47
C VAL A 19 1.76 5.86 -13.08
N VAL A 20 1.24 4.86 -13.78
CA VAL A 20 -0.14 4.87 -14.29
C VAL A 20 -0.99 3.99 -13.39
N LEU A 21 -2.00 4.59 -12.78
CA LEU A 21 -3.01 3.90 -11.98
C LEU A 21 -4.21 3.64 -12.89
N VAL A 22 -4.68 2.39 -12.92
CA VAL A 22 -5.81 1.95 -13.76
C VAL A 22 -6.90 1.38 -12.87
N CYS A 23 -8.12 1.88 -13.03
CA CYS A 23 -9.33 1.38 -12.36
C CYS A 23 -10.40 1.13 -13.42
N GLY A 24 -10.52 -0.12 -13.88
CA GLY A 24 -11.41 -0.44 -15.01
C GLY A 24 -10.99 0.31 -16.27
N LYS A 25 -11.87 1.19 -16.77
CA LYS A 25 -11.62 2.03 -17.96
C LYS A 25 -10.81 3.29 -17.63
N ASP A 26 -10.78 3.71 -16.36
CA ASP A 26 -10.14 4.95 -15.95
C ASP A 26 -8.63 4.76 -15.81
N ARG A 27 -7.88 5.75 -16.26
CA ARG A 27 -6.42 5.78 -16.20
C ARG A 27 -5.93 7.14 -15.74
N PHE A 28 -5.04 7.14 -14.74
CA PHE A 28 -4.45 8.36 -14.19
C PHE A 28 -2.95 8.21 -14.07
N GLN A 29 -2.20 9.14 -14.67
CA GLN A 29 -0.76 9.22 -14.49
C GLN A 29 -0.43 10.14 -13.31
N LYS A 30 0.49 9.70 -12.45
CA LYS A 30 0.98 10.49 -11.31
C LYS A 30 2.50 10.38 -11.21
N LYS A 31 3.14 11.49 -10.80
CA LYS A 31 4.56 11.50 -10.45
C LYS A 31 4.75 11.09 -8.99
N VAL A 32 5.64 10.14 -8.74
CA VAL A 32 5.96 9.66 -7.40
C VAL A 32 6.77 10.72 -6.66
N LYS A 33 6.20 11.28 -5.58
CA LYS A 33 6.92 12.26 -4.74
C LYS A 33 7.89 11.61 -3.74
N LYS A 34 7.56 10.39 -3.27
CA LYS A 34 8.37 9.61 -2.33
C LYS A 34 7.92 8.15 -2.37
N ALA A 35 8.88 7.23 -2.32
CA ALA A 35 8.64 5.80 -2.14
C ALA A 35 9.34 5.34 -0.84
N LYS A 36 8.71 4.42 -0.10
CA LYS A 36 9.28 3.83 1.12
C LYS A 36 8.80 2.40 1.27
N ILE A 37 9.75 1.49 1.47
CA ILE A 37 9.48 0.09 1.79
C ILE A 37 9.43 -0.06 3.32
N PHE A 38 8.43 -0.80 3.79
CA PHE A 38 8.29 -1.16 5.20
C PHE A 38 8.44 -2.66 5.35
N THR A 39 9.20 -3.09 6.36
CA THR A 39 9.41 -4.50 6.67
C THR A 39 8.16 -5.19 7.21
N THR A 40 7.30 -4.45 7.93
CA THR A 40 6.07 -5.01 8.51
C THR A 40 4.90 -4.05 8.35
N VAL A 41 3.69 -4.59 8.38
CA VAL A 41 2.45 -3.78 8.40
C VAL A 41 2.41 -2.88 9.63
N ARG A 42 2.94 -3.36 10.77
CA ARG A 42 2.99 -2.57 12.01
C ARG A 42 3.84 -1.31 11.86
N SER A 43 5.00 -1.38 11.19
CA SER A 43 5.86 -0.22 10.98
C SER A 43 5.26 0.80 9.99
N LEU A 44 4.55 0.32 8.96
CA LEU A 44 3.74 1.16 8.07
C LEU A 44 2.68 1.94 8.86
N LEU A 45 1.88 1.25 9.67
CA LEU A 45 0.77 1.85 10.41
C LEU A 45 1.21 2.73 11.59
N ARG A 46 2.44 2.57 12.09
CA ARG A 46 3.06 3.52 13.03
C ARG A 46 3.48 4.82 12.35
N SER A 47 3.90 4.74 11.08
CA SER A 47 4.36 5.92 10.32
C SER A 47 3.22 6.72 9.72
N TYR A 48 2.12 6.05 9.36
CA TYR A 48 0.98 6.67 8.71
C TYR A 48 -0.32 6.21 9.35
N ASN A 49 -1.17 7.17 9.72
CA ASN A 49 -2.52 6.90 10.20
C ASN A 49 -3.31 6.13 9.12
N LEU A 50 -4.08 5.13 9.54
CA LEU A 50 -4.90 4.29 8.67
C LEU A 50 -5.86 5.10 7.79
N LYS A 51 -6.48 6.16 8.32
CA LYS A 51 -7.38 7.05 7.54
C LYS A 51 -6.68 7.71 6.35
N ARG A 52 -5.35 7.93 6.42
CA ARG A 52 -4.57 8.51 5.33
C ARG A 52 -4.28 7.52 4.20
N ILE A 53 -4.24 6.22 4.53
CA ILE A 53 -3.96 5.12 3.59
C ILE A 53 -5.26 4.55 2.99
N MET A 54 -6.32 4.52 3.80
CA MET A 54 -7.67 4.05 3.45
C MET A 54 -8.69 4.97 4.13
N PRO A 55 -9.10 6.04 3.45
CA PRO A 55 -10.03 7.04 4.01
C PRO A 55 -11.38 6.45 4.43
N GLU A 56 -11.82 5.39 3.76
CA GLU A 56 -13.14 4.77 3.97
C GLU A 56 -13.21 3.88 5.22
N LEU A 57 -12.10 3.65 5.91
CA LEU A 57 -12.08 2.86 7.14
C LEU A 57 -12.37 3.75 8.35
N ASN A 58 -13.59 3.64 8.88
CA ASN A 58 -14.09 4.43 10.00
C ASN A 58 -13.55 4.01 11.38
N SER A 59 -12.93 2.83 11.52
CA SER A 59 -12.38 2.33 12.80
C SER A 59 -11.02 1.64 12.61
N GLU A 60 -10.05 1.98 13.46
CA GLU A 60 -8.68 1.42 13.42
C GLU A 60 -8.64 -0.10 13.65
N LYS A 61 -9.56 -0.65 14.45
CA LYS A 61 -9.53 -2.05 14.88
C LYS A 61 -10.04 -2.99 13.78
N ASN A 62 -11.17 -2.66 13.15
CA ASN A 62 -11.67 -3.38 11.97
C ASN A 62 -10.86 -3.07 10.70
N GLY A 63 -10.34 -1.85 10.61
CA GLY A 63 -9.59 -1.41 9.45
C GLY A 63 -8.23 -2.11 9.27
N LYS A 64 -7.54 -2.48 10.36
CA LYS A 64 -6.29 -3.26 10.29
C LYS A 64 -6.50 -4.65 9.67
N LYS A 65 -7.56 -5.34 10.08
CA LYS A 65 -7.90 -6.69 9.60
C LYS A 65 -8.33 -6.65 8.12
N ASN A 66 -9.12 -5.66 7.74
CA ASN A 66 -9.54 -5.45 6.35
C ASN A 66 -8.39 -5.01 5.44
N TYR A 67 -7.53 -4.08 5.89
CA TYR A 67 -6.34 -3.64 5.14
C TYR A 67 -5.42 -4.81 4.78
N ILE A 68 -5.12 -5.67 5.77
CA ILE A 68 -4.29 -6.86 5.57
C ILE A 68 -4.97 -7.79 4.57
N ASN A 69 -6.24 -8.13 4.77
CA ASN A 69 -6.93 -9.06 3.87
C ASN A 69 -7.08 -8.56 2.43
N ILE A 70 -7.30 -7.25 2.23
CA ILE A 70 -7.59 -6.65 0.92
C ILE A 70 -6.32 -6.32 0.13
N ARG A 71 -5.28 -5.77 0.77
CA ARG A 71 -4.08 -5.26 0.08
C ARG A 71 -2.85 -6.17 0.22
N ILE A 72 -2.85 -7.11 1.17
CA ILE A 72 -1.72 -8.04 1.43
C ILE A 72 -2.29 -9.45 1.52
N THR A 73 -2.45 -10.11 0.37
CA THR A 73 -2.99 -11.47 0.30
C THR A 73 -2.26 -12.40 1.30
N LYS A 74 -3.00 -13.16 2.13
CA LYS A 74 -2.46 -14.12 3.13
C LYS A 74 -1.32 -15.01 2.58
N ARG A 75 -1.35 -15.37 1.30
CA ARG A 75 -0.30 -16.16 0.62
C ARG A 75 1.08 -15.49 0.63
N LYS A 76 1.17 -14.15 0.56
CA LYS A 76 2.45 -13.41 0.57
C LYS A 76 3.04 -13.20 1.96
N LEU A 77 2.28 -13.46 3.03
CA LEU A 77 2.80 -13.39 4.41
C LEU A 77 3.59 -14.65 4.79
N LYS A 78 3.23 -15.83 4.26
CA LYS A 78 3.93 -17.09 4.54
C LYS A 78 5.35 -17.15 3.98
N SER A 79 5.68 -16.35 2.96
CA SER A 79 7.02 -16.31 2.34
C SER A 79 7.93 -15.22 2.91
N LEU A 80 7.51 -14.55 4.00
CA LEU A 80 8.23 -13.45 4.65
C LEU A 80 8.46 -13.72 6.15
N ALA A 81 8.22 -14.95 6.60
CA ALA A 81 8.51 -15.43 7.95
C ALA A 81 9.71 -16.39 7.89
#